data_AF-A0A1M4IP08-F1
#
_entry.id   AF-A0A1M4IP08-F1
#
_cell.length_a   1.000
_cell.length_b   1.000
_cell.length_c   1.000
_cell.angle_alpha   90.00
_cell.angle_beta   90.00
_cell.angle_gamma   90.00
#
_symmetry.space_group_name_H-M   'P 1'
#
loop_
_entity.id
_entity.type
_entity.pdbx_description
1 polymer ?
#
loop_
_entity_poly.entity_id
_entity_poly.type
_entity_poly.pdbx_seq_one_letter_code
_entity_poly.pdbx_strand_id
1 'polypeptide(L)'
;MARIRLGPGVIEDLERIAVSLRDQERAHAEERAEEIVSAFDVLAGNPLIGRPVHGDSRELVMGRGSRGDVALYRYVDVTDTVVVLAIRAQRAMHAMHETKARTPAPITKKDR
;
A
#
# COMPACT_ATOMS: atom_id res chain seq x y z
N MET A 1 9.53 13.84 13.20
CA MET A 1 8.98 12.67 12.47
C MET A 1 7.49 12.84 12.43
N ALA A 2 6.88 12.53 11.29
CA ALA A 2 5.44 12.61 11.11
C ALA A 2 4.72 11.64 12.03
N ARG A 3 3.55 12.04 12.54
CA ARG A 3 2.69 11.15 13.33
C ARG A 3 2.06 10.09 12.41
N ILE A 4 2.17 8.82 12.78
CA ILE A 4 1.41 7.76 12.11
C ILE A 4 0.02 7.64 12.72
N ARG A 5 -1.02 7.60 11.88
CA ARG A 5 -2.40 7.24 12.27
C ARG A 5 -2.86 6.08 11.40
N LEU A 6 -3.51 5.10 12.02
CA LEU A 6 -4.10 3.98 11.34
C LEU A 6 -5.57 4.30 11.02
N GLY A 7 -5.95 4.12 9.76
CA GLY A 7 -7.34 4.19 9.34
C GLY A 7 -8.13 2.98 9.85
N PRO A 8 -9.48 3.04 9.80
CA PRO A 8 -10.34 2.06 10.45
C PRO A 8 -10.07 0.61 10.02
N GLY A 9 -9.81 0.37 8.73
CA GLY A 9 -9.60 -0.98 8.20
C GLY A 9 -8.18 -1.53 8.32
N VAL A 10 -7.24 -0.74 8.84
CA VAL A 10 -5.82 -1.14 8.87
C VAL A 10 -5.54 -2.15 9.97
N ILE A 11 -6.32 -2.14 11.05
CA ILE A 11 -6.15 -3.10 12.13
C ILE A 11 -6.50 -4.50 11.64
N GLU A 12 -7.61 -4.65 10.92
CA GLU A 12 -8.05 -5.92 10.31
C GLU A 12 -7.04 -6.41 9.25
N ASP A 13 -6.36 -5.48 8.57
CA ASP A 13 -5.29 -5.83 7.64
C ASP A 13 -4.07 -6.39 8.36
N LEU A 14 -3.64 -5.75 9.45
CA LEU A 14 -2.54 -6.22 10.28
C LEU A 14 -2.86 -7.58 10.92
N GLU A 15 -4.10 -7.79 11.36
CA GLU A 15 -4.55 -9.08 11.89
C GLU A 15 -4.48 -10.18 10.83
N ARG A 16 -4.92 -9.89 9.59
CA ARG A 16 -4.82 -10.83 8.46
C ARG A 16 -3.37 -11.17 8.13
N ILE A 17 -2.49 -10.18 8.16
CA ILE A 17 -1.05 -10.39 7.96
C ILE A 17 -0.52 -11.28 9.08
N ALA A 18 -0.81 -10.98 10.34
CA ALA A 18 -0.37 -11.77 11.48
C ALA A 18 -0.86 -13.24 11.42
N VAL A 19 -2.08 -13.48 10.95
CA VAL A 19 -2.58 -14.85 10.67
C VAL A 19 -1.73 -15.51 9.56
N SER A 20 -1.49 -14.82 8.45
CA SER A 20 -0.67 -15.34 7.35
C SER A 20 0.75 -15.69 7.79
N LEU A 21 1.38 -14.86 8.64
CA LEU A 21 2.70 -15.12 9.20
C LEU A 21 2.71 -16.39 10.06
N ARG A 22 1.65 -16.61 10.84
CA ARG A 22 1.51 -17.81 11.66
C ARG A 22 1.18 -19.06 10.86
N ASP A 23 0.58 -18.97 9.69
CA ASP A 23 0.14 -20.17 8.96
C ASP A 23 1.11 -20.57 7.84
N GLN A 24 1.67 -19.59 7.12
CA GLN A 24 2.44 -19.83 5.90
C GLN A 24 3.93 -19.54 6.05
N GLU A 25 4.31 -18.62 6.94
CA GLU A 25 5.68 -18.11 7.06
C GLU A 25 6.25 -18.24 8.48
N ARG A 26 5.83 -19.27 9.25
CA ARG A 26 6.20 -19.43 10.67
C ARG A 26 7.69 -19.23 10.97
N ALA A 27 8.56 -19.74 10.10
CA ALA A 27 10.01 -19.65 10.27
C ALA A 27 10.56 -18.22 10.17
N HIS A 28 9.80 -17.29 9.59
CA HIS A 28 10.18 -15.89 9.33
C HIS A 28 9.18 -14.89 9.91
N ALA A 29 8.25 -15.33 10.76
CA ALA A 29 7.17 -14.48 11.26
C ALA A 29 7.68 -13.27 12.05
N GLU A 30 8.74 -13.46 12.84
CA GLU A 30 9.37 -12.39 13.64
C GLU A 30 10.06 -11.37 12.75
N GLU A 31 10.96 -11.82 11.86
CA GLU A 31 11.62 -10.97 10.85
C GLU A 31 10.60 -10.15 10.05
N ARG A 32 9.49 -10.77 9.66
CA ARG A 32 8.46 -10.10 8.87
C ARG A 32 7.66 -9.07 9.67
N ALA A 33 7.40 -9.33 10.95
CA ALA A 33 6.79 -8.34 11.83
C ALA A 33 7.72 -7.13 12.03
N GLU A 34 9.02 -7.36 12.21
CA GLU A 34 10.03 -6.30 12.30
C GLU A 34 10.12 -5.46 11.03
N GLU A 35 10.05 -6.08 9.84
CA GLU A 35 10.01 -5.37 8.57
C GLU A 35 8.81 -4.41 8.47
N ILE A 36 7.63 -4.83 8.93
CA ILE A 36 6.42 -4.00 8.92
C ILE A 36 6.57 -2.80 9.87
N VAL A 37 7.09 -3.04 11.08
CA VAL A 37 7.34 -1.96 12.05
C VAL A 37 8.37 -0.97 11.50
N SER A 38 9.50 -1.48 10.98
CA SER A 38 10.54 -0.65 10.37
C SER A 38 10.03 0.17 9.19
N ALA A 39 9.12 -0.37 8.40
CA ALA A 39 8.50 0.37 7.31
C ALA A 39 7.66 1.57 7.81
N PHE A 40 6.98 1.46 8.95
CA PHE A 40 6.29 2.59 9.56
C PHE A 40 7.25 3.65 10.08
N ASP A 41 8.40 3.26 10.64
CA ASP A 41 9.43 4.22 11.07
C ASP A 41 10.03 4.99 9.89
N VAL A 42 10.31 4.29 8.78
CA VAL A 42 10.75 4.91 7.52
C VAL A 42 9.70 5.89 7.01
N LEU A 43 8.42 5.50 7.06
CA LEU A 43 7.31 6.33 6.63
C LEU A 43 7.14 7.59 7.51
N ALA A 44 7.35 7.47 8.83
CA ALA A 44 7.34 8.58 9.76
C ALA A 44 8.50 9.57 9.52
N GLY A 45 9.67 9.06 9.12
CA GLY A 45 10.83 9.88 8.77
C GLY A 45 10.74 10.51 7.38
N ASN A 46 10.09 9.83 6.44
CA ASN A 46 10.10 10.17 5.02
C ASN A 46 8.67 10.09 4.43
N PRO A 47 7.74 10.96 4.85
CA PRO A 47 6.32 10.85 4.46
C PRO A 47 6.08 10.98 2.94
N LEU A 48 7.03 11.55 2.19
CA LEU A 48 6.93 11.74 0.75
C LEU A 48 7.57 10.60 -0.08
N ILE A 49 8.13 9.56 0.56
CA ILE A 49 8.87 8.47 -0.09
C ILE A 49 8.00 7.59 -1.00
N GLY A 50 6.70 7.50 -0.71
CA GLY A 50 5.77 6.66 -1.44
C GLY A 50 5.44 7.21 -2.84
N ARG A 51 5.17 6.27 -3.76
CA ARG A 51 4.77 6.56 -5.13
C ARG A 51 3.35 7.16 -5.15
N PRO A 52 3.14 8.34 -5.75
CA PRO A 52 1.80 8.90 -5.93
C PRO A 52 0.93 7.99 -6.80
N VAL A 53 -0.34 7.84 -6.45
CA VAL A 53 -1.30 7.06 -7.26
C VAL A 53 -2.49 7.88 -7.73
N HIS A 54 -3.40 8.25 -6.83
CA HIS A 54 -4.61 9.00 -7.12
C HIS A 54 -4.94 9.97 -5.99
N GLY A 55 -5.20 11.24 -6.35
CA GLY A 55 -5.37 12.32 -5.37
C GLY A 55 -4.13 12.45 -4.49
N ASP A 56 -4.36 12.64 -3.19
CA ASP A 56 -3.28 12.78 -2.19
C ASP A 56 -2.74 11.43 -1.68
N SER A 57 -3.18 10.32 -2.26
CA SER A 57 -2.79 8.99 -1.82
C SER A 57 -1.46 8.55 -2.45
N ARG A 58 -0.70 7.79 -1.66
CA ARG A 58 0.63 7.28 -1.98
C ARG A 58 0.73 5.81 -1.59
N GLU A 59 1.57 5.10 -2.31
CA GLU A 59 1.89 3.70 -2.04
C GLU A 59 3.34 3.55 -1.61
N LEU A 60 3.54 2.82 -0.52
CA LEU A 60 4.87 2.37 -0.08
C LEU A 60 4.90 0.84 -0.10
N VAL A 61 5.83 0.28 -0.87
CA VAL A 61 6.13 -1.15 -0.83
C VAL A 61 6.98 -1.43 0.41
N MET A 62 6.56 -2.40 1.21
CA MET A 62 7.14 -2.81 2.49
C MET A 62 7.57 -4.28 2.39
N GLY A 63 8.87 -4.53 2.45
CA GLY A 63 9.47 -5.86 2.30
C GLY A 63 10.24 -6.04 0.99
N ARG A 64 10.69 -7.28 0.73
CA ARG A 64 11.55 -7.61 -0.43
C ARG A 64 10.95 -8.72 -1.29
N GLY A 65 11.08 -8.59 -2.61
CA GLY A 65 10.70 -9.63 -3.57
C GLY A 65 9.19 -9.90 -3.65
N SER A 66 8.79 -11.17 -3.76
CA SER A 66 7.39 -11.60 -3.89
C SER A 66 6.57 -11.55 -2.59
N ARG A 67 7.22 -11.21 -1.47
CA ARG A 67 6.66 -11.15 -0.11
C ARG A 67 6.35 -9.71 0.35
N GLY A 68 6.37 -8.75 -0.57
CA GLY A 68 6.04 -7.36 -0.26
C GLY A 68 4.57 -7.15 0.08
N ASP A 69 4.33 -6.33 1.09
CA ASP A 69 3.05 -5.68 1.34
C ASP A 69 3.12 -4.25 0.84
N VAL A 70 1.98 -3.64 0.55
CA VAL A 70 1.88 -2.25 0.12
C VAL A 70 1.01 -1.51 1.12
N ALA A 71 1.57 -0.46 1.70
CA ALA A 71 0.80 0.51 2.48
C ALA A 71 0.25 1.57 1.52
N LEU A 72 -1.07 1.68 1.47
CA LEU A 72 -1.74 2.85 0.90
C LEU A 72 -1.86 3.89 2.01
N TYR A 73 -1.38 5.10 1.78
CA TYR A 73 -1.37 6.14 2.81
C TYR A 73 -1.58 7.54 2.22
N ARG A 74 -1.89 8.50 3.09
CA ARG A 74 -1.93 9.93 2.77
C ARG A 74 -1.02 10.68 3.75
N TYR A 75 -0.29 11.66 3.25
CA TYR A 75 0.42 12.62 4.10
C TYR A 75 -0.36 13.92 4.17
N VAL A 76 -0.68 14.36 5.39
CA VAL A 76 -1.37 15.63 5.67
C VAL A 76 -0.35 16.59 6.27
N ASP A 77 0.19 17.45 5.42
CA ASP A 77 1.28 18.41 5.72
C ASP A 77 0.94 19.35 6.88
N VAL A 78 -0.28 19.91 6.90
CA VAL A 78 -0.76 20.85 7.93
C VAL A 78 -0.63 20.27 9.35
N THR A 79 -0.75 18.94 9.48
CA THR A 79 -0.75 18.24 10.77
C THR A 79 0.47 17.34 10.96
N ASP A 80 1.43 17.36 10.02
CA ASP A 80 2.56 16.44 9.94
C ASP A 80 2.16 14.99 10.26
N THR A 81 1.10 14.51 9.57
CA THR A 81 0.48 13.22 9.89
C THR A 81 0.41 12.33 8.65
N VAL A 82 0.91 11.11 8.76
CA VAL A 82 0.69 10.04 7.79
C VAL A 82 -0.50 9.21 8.25
N VAL A 83 -1.56 9.21 7.45
CA VAL A 83 -2.72 8.35 7.65
C VAL A 83 -2.56 7.13 6.76
N VAL A 84 -2.29 5.97 7.37
CA VAL A 84 -2.28 4.67 6.68
C VAL A 84 -3.74 4.28 6.46
N LEU A 85 -4.12 4.01 5.21
CA LEU A 85 -5.49 3.74 4.81
C LEU A 85 -5.77 2.24 4.67
N ALA A 86 -4.78 1.49 4.21
CA ALA A 86 -4.87 0.05 4.01
C ALA A 86 -3.47 -0.58 3.89
N ILE A 87 -3.36 -1.86 4.23
CA ILE A 87 -2.17 -2.68 3.95
C ILE A 87 -2.60 -3.88 3.12
N ARG A 88 -1.95 -4.10 1.98
CA ARG A 88 -2.35 -5.15 1.03
C ARG A 88 -1.13 -5.92 0.55
N ALA A 89 -1.25 -7.24 0.41
CA ALA A 89 -0.24 -8.04 -0.28
C ALA A 89 -0.02 -7.51 -1.70
N GLN A 90 1.24 -7.26 -2.09
CA GLN A 90 1.60 -6.70 -3.39
C GLN A 90 1.05 -7.52 -4.56
N ARG A 91 0.90 -8.85 -4.38
CA ARG A 91 0.33 -9.77 -5.37
C ARG A 91 -1.12 -9.45 -5.72
N ALA A 92 -1.90 -8.88 -4.80
CA ALA A 92 -3.29 -8.49 -5.05
C ALA A 92 -3.41 -7.15 -5.80
N MET A 93 -2.35 -6.34 -5.83
CA MET A 93 -2.38 -4.99 -6.42
C MET A 93 -2.04 -4.95 -7.92
N HIS A 94 -1.35 -5.97 -8.44
CA HIS A 94 -1.07 -6.07 -9.86
C HIS A 94 -2.36 -6.21 -10.71
N ALA A 95 -3.49 -6.62 -10.11
CA ALA A 95 -4.77 -6.79 -10.80
C ALA A 95 -5.59 -5.48 -10.96
N MET A 96 -5.26 -4.40 -10.22
CA MET A 96 -6.08 -3.17 -10.21
C MET A 96 -5.54 -2.05 -11.10
N HIS A 97 -4.28 -2.14 -11.53
CA HIS A 97 -3.63 -1.14 -12.38
C HIS A 97 -3.89 -1.32 -13.89
N GLU A 98 -4.47 -2.46 -14.33
CA GLU A 98 -4.68 -2.74 -15.76
C GLU A 98 -6.04 -2.27 -16.33
N THR A 99 -7.00 -1.83 -15.52
CA THR A 99 -8.38 -1.59 -15.99
C THR A 99 -8.72 -0.15 -16.42
N LYS A 100 -7.78 0.81 -16.43
CA LYS A 100 -8.07 2.21 -16.85
C LYS A 100 -7.40 2.70 -18.14
N ALA A 101 -6.72 1.82 -18.89
CA ALA A 101 -6.04 2.21 -20.14
C ALA A 101 -6.68 1.68 -21.44
N ARG A 102 -8.00 1.41 -21.46
CA ARG A 102 -8.75 1.22 -22.72
C ARG A 102 -9.80 2.31 -22.89
N THR A 103 -9.36 3.45 -23.42
CA THR A 103 -10.26 4.35 -24.15
C THR A 103 -10.61 3.65 -25.48
N PRO A 104 -11.87 3.31 -25.78
CA PRO A 104 -12.23 2.87 -27.12
C PRO A 104 -12.09 4.05 -28.09
N ALA A 105 -11.32 3.85 -29.15
CA ALA A 105 -11.19 4.82 -30.24
C ALA A 105 -12.59 5.15 -30.82
N PRO A 106 -12.85 6.40 -31.23
CA PRO A 106 -14.13 6.74 -31.84
C PRO A 106 -14.26 6.00 -33.17
N ILE A 107 -15.34 5.23 -33.29
CA ILE A 107 -15.76 4.60 -34.55
C ILE A 107 -16.18 5.75 -35.48
N THR A 108 -15.32 6.12 -36.42
CA THR A 108 -15.71 6.99 -37.52
C THR A 108 -16.66 6.19 -38.40
N LYS A 109 -17.97 6.50 -38.30
CA LYS A 109 -18.93 6.09 -39.32
C LYS A 109 -18.48 6.72 -40.63
N LYS A 110 -17.91 5.88 -41.49
CA LYS A 110 -17.63 6.21 -42.88
C LYS A 110 -18.96 6.20 -43.61
N ASP A 111 -19.46 7.38 -43.92
CA ASP A 111 -20.50 7.58 -44.92
C ASP A 111 -20.10 6.85 -46.21
N ARG A 112 -20.94 5.90 -46.63
CA ARG A 112 -21.16 5.49 -48.02
C ARG A 112 -22.38 4.60 -48.12
#